data_AF-A0A1H2H0P0-F1
#
_entry.id   AF-A0A1H2H0P0-F1
#
_cell.length_a   1.000
_cell.length_b   1.000
_cell.length_c   1.000
_cell.angle_alpha   90.00
_cell.angle_beta   90.00
_cell.angle_gamma   90.00
#
_symmetry.space_group_name_H-M   'P 1'
#
loop_
_entity.id
_entity.type
_entity.pdbx_description
1 polymer ?
#
loop_
_entity_poly.entity_id
_entity_poly.type
_entity_poly.pdbx_seq_one_letter_code
_entity_poly.pdbx_strand_id
1 'polypeptide(L)'
;MMTLSAQLADDEPQPDNRAGDQQSDRGGQREDAFRTDLPVTWLLTTTHVVMNAAAEEVRAGRLDADDAPWFIGAILLPAFTQTQD
;
A
#
# COMPACT_ATOMS: atom_id res chain seq x y z
N MET A 1 -34.54 -65.71 14.18
CA MET A 1 -34.70 -65.39 15.62
C MET A 1 -34.12 -63.99 15.81
N MET A 2 -34.99 -63.02 16.07
CA MET A 2 -34.67 -61.58 16.21
C MET A 2 -33.89 -61.31 17.51
N THR A 3 -32.89 -60.44 17.44
CA THR A 3 -32.59 -59.48 18.51
C THR A 3 -31.99 -58.22 17.89
N LEU A 4 -32.78 -57.16 17.94
CA LEU A 4 -32.43 -55.78 17.66
C LEU A 4 -31.74 -55.23 18.92
N SER A 5 -30.48 -54.80 18.81
CA SER A 5 -29.86 -53.92 19.82
C SER A 5 -29.51 -52.61 19.14
N ALA A 6 -30.26 -51.58 19.52
CA ALA A 6 -30.03 -50.20 19.16
C ALA A 6 -28.68 -49.73 19.73
N GLN A 7 -27.81 -49.21 18.87
CA GLN A 7 -26.62 -48.46 19.29
C GLN A 7 -26.76 -47.00 18.86
N LEU A 8 -27.69 -46.30 19.50
CA LEU A 8 -27.72 -44.84 19.48
C LEU A 8 -26.37 -44.34 20.04
N ALA A 9 -25.53 -43.82 19.16
CA ALA A 9 -24.31 -43.09 19.50
C ALA A 9 -24.23 -41.91 18.52
N ASP A 10 -24.85 -40.82 18.96
CA ASP A 10 -24.46 -39.42 18.80
C ASP A 10 -23.76 -39.07 17.48
N ASP A 11 -24.57 -38.73 16.48
CA ASP A 11 -24.15 -37.90 15.35
C ASP A 11 -24.10 -36.44 15.84
N GLU A 12 -23.07 -36.11 16.65
CA GLU A 12 -22.77 -34.72 17.01
C GLU A 12 -22.28 -34.02 15.74
N PRO A 13 -23.00 -33.01 15.21
CA PRO A 13 -22.50 -32.24 14.08
C PRO A 13 -21.26 -31.49 14.56
N GLN A 14 -20.08 -31.98 14.17
CA GLN A 14 -18.84 -31.24 14.33
C GLN A 14 -19.05 -29.87 13.66
N PRO A 15 -19.00 -28.74 14.40
CA PRO A 15 -19.02 -27.45 13.74
C PRO A 15 -17.81 -27.38 12.83
N ASP A 16 -18.07 -27.15 11.54
CA ASP A 16 -17.02 -26.85 10.56
C ASP A 16 -16.32 -25.57 11.02
N ASN A 17 -15.21 -25.75 11.73
CA ASN A 17 -14.33 -24.70 12.23
C ASN A 17 -13.52 -24.05 11.09
N ARG A 18 -14.11 -23.90 9.89
CA ARG A 18 -13.68 -22.94 8.87
C ARG A 18 -14.18 -21.53 9.22
N ALA A 19 -13.89 -21.11 10.44
CA ALA A 19 -13.72 -19.71 10.74
C ALA A 19 -12.28 -19.36 10.37
N GLY A 20 -12.07 -18.47 9.40
CA GLY A 20 -10.84 -17.68 9.38
C GLY A 20 -10.26 -17.25 8.04
N ASP A 21 -10.42 -18.04 6.97
CA ASP A 21 -9.58 -17.85 5.77
C ASP A 21 -10.45 -17.51 4.56
N GLN A 22 -10.87 -16.28 4.29
CA GLN A 22 -10.01 -15.14 3.98
C GLN A 22 -10.88 -13.89 3.99
N GLN A 23 -11.00 -13.25 5.14
CA GLN A 23 -11.22 -11.80 5.18
C GLN A 23 -9.84 -11.15 5.21
N SER A 24 -9.13 -11.17 4.08
CA SER A 24 -8.08 -10.18 3.83
C SER A 24 -8.66 -9.21 2.84
N ASP A 25 -9.34 -8.22 3.41
CA ASP A 25 -9.35 -6.84 2.94
C ASP A 25 -8.71 -6.66 1.55
N ARG A 26 -9.54 -6.62 0.50
CA ARG A 26 -9.12 -6.07 -0.81
C ARG A 26 -8.97 -4.54 -0.74
N GLY A 27 -8.46 -4.05 0.38
CA GLY A 27 -8.08 -2.67 0.67
C GLY A 27 -6.59 -2.45 0.49
N GLY A 28 -5.92 -3.20 -0.39
CA GLY A 28 -4.50 -3.01 -0.72
C GLY A 28 -4.25 -1.85 -1.70
N GLN A 29 -4.84 -0.68 -1.48
CA GLN A 29 -4.67 0.50 -2.37
C GLN A 29 -3.27 1.14 -2.31
N ARG A 30 -2.20 0.47 -1.86
CA ARG A 30 -0.86 1.09 -1.70
C ARG A 30 0.38 0.23 -1.98
N GLU A 31 0.26 -1.08 -2.18
CA GLU A 31 1.46 -1.93 -2.37
C GLU A 31 2.21 -1.62 -3.68
N ASP A 32 1.54 -1.04 -4.68
CA ASP A 32 2.09 -0.75 -6.03
C ASP A 32 2.27 0.76 -6.30
N ALA A 33 2.16 1.61 -5.27
CA ALA A 33 2.19 3.07 -5.46
C ALA A 33 3.61 3.62 -5.70
N PHE A 34 4.64 2.88 -5.31
CA PHE A 34 6.03 3.26 -5.54
C PHE A 34 6.63 2.51 -6.72
N ARG A 35 7.27 3.24 -7.62
CA ARG A 35 7.98 2.69 -8.76
C ARG A 35 9.15 1.83 -8.30
N THR A 36 9.27 0.66 -8.92
CA THR A 36 10.31 -0.35 -8.60
C THR A 36 11.30 -0.55 -9.75
N ASP A 37 11.10 0.15 -10.86
CA ASP A 37 11.93 0.10 -12.07
C ASP A 37 13.27 0.86 -11.92
N LEU A 38 13.43 1.69 -10.90
CA LEU A 38 14.64 2.46 -10.63
C LEU A 38 15.29 2.13 -9.28
N PRO A 39 16.62 2.25 -9.17
CA PRO A 39 17.32 2.14 -7.89
C PRO A 39 16.85 3.21 -6.89
N VAL A 40 16.66 2.83 -5.63
CA VAL A 40 16.28 3.75 -4.53
C VAL A 40 17.24 4.94 -4.42
N THR A 41 18.54 4.74 -4.65
CA THR A 41 19.53 5.81 -4.65
C THR A 41 19.18 6.93 -5.64
N TRP A 42 18.70 6.58 -6.83
CA TRP A 42 18.28 7.57 -7.82
C TRP A 42 17.05 8.35 -7.37
N LEU A 43 16.07 7.67 -6.77
CA LEU A 43 14.88 8.32 -6.23
C LEU A 43 15.22 9.30 -5.10
N LEU A 44 16.13 8.90 -4.20
CA LEU A 44 16.61 9.77 -3.12
C LEU A 44 17.39 10.97 -3.67
N THR A 45 18.21 10.78 -4.70
CA THR A 45 18.91 11.89 -5.37
C THR A 45 17.91 12.89 -5.96
N THR A 46 16.85 12.41 -6.62
CA THR A 46 15.77 13.27 -7.14
C THR A 46 15.12 14.10 -6.04
N THR A 47 14.79 13.50 -4.90
CA THR A 47 14.25 14.25 -3.75
C THR A 47 15.19 15.37 -3.32
N HIS A 48 16.49 15.10 -3.15
CA HIS A 48 17.45 16.11 -2.74
C HIS A 48 17.53 17.28 -3.74
N VAL A 49 17.55 16.97 -5.04
CA VAL A 49 17.60 17.99 -6.09
C VAL A 49 16.36 18.87 -6.06
N VAL A 50 15.16 18.28 -5.94
CA VAL A 50 13.90 19.04 -5.93
C VAL A 50 13.79 19.90 -4.67
N MET A 51 14.17 19.37 -3.50
CA MET A 51 14.16 20.14 -2.24
C MET A 51 15.12 21.32 -2.30
N ASN A 52 16.34 21.11 -2.81
CA ASN A 52 17.32 22.19 -2.97
C ASN A 52 16.86 23.22 -3.98
N ALA A 53 16.27 22.80 -5.11
CA ALA A 53 15.73 23.71 -6.10
C ALA A 53 14.62 24.58 -5.51
N ALA A 54 13.66 23.99 -4.79
CA ALA A 54 12.59 24.74 -4.13
C ALA A 54 13.14 25.77 -3.13
N ALA A 55 14.14 25.37 -2.33
CA ALA A 55 14.81 26.29 -1.40
C ALA A 55 15.49 27.46 -2.13
N GLU A 56 16.16 27.20 -3.25
CA GLU A 56 16.79 28.25 -4.06
C GLU A 56 15.77 29.18 -4.73
N GLU A 57 14.64 28.67 -5.21
CA GLU A 57 13.56 29.49 -5.77
C GLU A 57 12.94 30.41 -4.71
N VAL A 58 12.73 29.91 -3.49
CA VAL A 58 12.26 30.69 -2.34
C VAL A 58 13.29 31.75 -1.94
N ARG A 59 14.57 31.35 -1.82
CA ARG A 59 15.67 32.28 -1.50
C ARG A 59 15.80 33.41 -2.52
N ALA A 60 15.54 33.09 -3.80
CA ALA A 60 15.59 34.06 -4.87
C ALA A 60 14.31 34.91 -5.02
N GLY A 61 13.28 34.66 -4.20
CA GLY A 61 12.00 35.37 -4.25
C GLY A 61 11.17 35.06 -5.51
N ARG A 62 11.44 33.95 -6.20
CA ARG A 62 10.68 33.48 -7.36
C ARG A 62 9.52 32.57 -6.99
N LEU A 63 9.56 32.01 -5.78
CA LEU A 63 8.55 31.14 -5.21
C LEU A 63 8.21 31.59 -3.79
N ASP A 64 6.92 31.67 -3.46
CA ASP A 64 6.50 31.89 -2.08
C ASP A 64 6.81 30.65 -1.24
N ALA A 65 7.25 30.85 0.00
CA ALA A 65 7.59 29.74 0.89
C ALA A 65 6.38 28.85 1.21
N ASP A 66 5.17 29.42 1.27
CA ASP A 66 3.92 28.71 1.54
C ASP A 66 3.49 27.86 0.32
N ASP A 67 3.91 28.23 -0.89
CA ASP A 67 3.65 27.47 -2.11
C ASP A 67 4.65 26.33 -2.36
N ALA A 68 5.84 26.40 -1.76
CA ALA A 68 6.91 25.42 -1.98
C ALA A 68 6.52 23.95 -1.74
N PRO A 69 5.76 23.58 -0.68
CA PRO A 69 5.31 22.22 -0.48
C PRO A 69 4.48 21.66 -1.65
N TRP A 70 3.67 22.50 -2.29
CA TRP A 70 2.86 22.10 -3.44
C TRP A 70 3.74 21.76 -4.65
N PHE A 71 4.71 22.61 -4.98
CA PHE A 71 5.64 22.35 -6.10
C PHE A 71 6.46 21.08 -5.88
N ILE A 72 6.99 20.89 -4.67
CA ILE A 72 7.73 19.68 -4.29
C ILE A 72 6.84 18.44 -4.49
N GLY A 73 5.60 18.47 -3.99
CA GLY A 73 4.65 17.37 -4.15
C GLY A 73 4.31 17.10 -5.62
N ALA A 74 4.00 18.14 -6.39
CA ALA A 74 3.64 18.03 -7.80
C ALA A 74 4.76 17.43 -8.67
N ILE A 75 6.03 17.57 -8.27
CA ILE A 75 7.17 16.97 -8.95
C ILE A 75 7.46 15.56 -8.42
N LEU A 76 7.52 15.40 -7.09
CA LEU A 76 7.95 14.14 -6.50
C LEU A 76 6.88 13.05 -6.62
N LEU A 77 5.62 13.33 -6.32
CA LEU A 77 4.55 12.33 -6.40
C LEU A 77 4.57 11.55 -7.73
N PRO A 78 4.51 12.19 -8.91
CA PRO A 78 4.59 11.46 -10.17
C PRO A 78 5.95 10.82 -10.42
N ALA A 79 7.05 11.39 -9.91
CA ALA A 79 8.37 10.79 -10.05
C ALA A 79 8.54 9.48 -9.25
N PHE A 80 7.75 9.31 -8.19
CA PHE A 80 7.74 8.12 -7.33
C PHE A 80 6.67 7.10 -7.72
N THR A 81 5.64 7.48 -8.44
CA THR A 81 4.60 6.54 -8.90
C THR A 81 4.98 5.87 -10.21
N GLN A 82 4.74 4.57 -10.35
CA GLN A 82 4.85 3.91 -11.63
C GLN A 82 3.69 4.37 -12.53
N THR A 83 4.00 4.96 -13.69
CA THR A 83 2.99 5.18 -14.74
C THR A 83 2.57 3.81 -15.27
N GLN A 84 1.31 3.44 -15.10
CA GLN A 84 0.74 2.30 -15.83
C GLN A 84 0.35 2.81 -17.21
N ASP A 85 1.00 2.28 -18.26
CA ASP A 85 0.69 2.57 -19.67
C ASP A 85 -0.67 1.98 -20.10
#